data_AF-A0A9X5UFU1-F1
#
_entry.id   AF-A0A9X5UFU1-F1
#
_cell.length_a   1.000
_cell.length_b   1.000
_cell.length_c   1.000
_cell.angle_alpha   90.00
_cell.angle_beta   90.00
_cell.angle_gamma   90.00
#
_symmetry.space_group_name_H-M   'P 1'
#
loop_
_entity.id
_entity.type
_entity.pdbx_description
1 polymer ?
#
loop_
_entity_poly.entity_id
_entity_poly.type
_entity_poly.pdbx_seq_one_letter_code
_entity_poly.pdbx_strand_id
1 'polypeptide(L)'
;MVLASEALNRNANASKKATERARAAGETRPAALYAAGAKAYLMDIWKTREISRVMLGDDGPPGYANVYREAGVKFMHGARGLTFGNPPLPNLTACAVTALVHAGALQIVEADGRGTATKIADYFTDLILRLANSEE
;
A
#
# COMPACT_ATOMS: atom_id res chain seq x y z
N MET A 1 17.72 -9.81 -8.73
CA MET A 1 16.37 -10.32 -8.38
C MET A 1 16.19 -10.58 -6.88
N VAL A 2 17.16 -11.19 -6.17
CA VAL A 2 17.03 -11.52 -4.73
C VAL A 2 16.66 -10.31 -3.87
N LEU A 3 17.41 -9.20 -3.96
CA LEU A 3 17.15 -7.99 -3.17
C LEU A 3 15.75 -7.38 -3.41
N ALA A 4 15.24 -7.46 -4.64
CA ALA A 4 13.90 -6.98 -5.02
C ALA A 4 12.82 -7.78 -4.30
N SER A 5 12.94 -9.11 -4.39
CA SER A 5 12.01 -10.03 -3.75
C SER A 5 12.05 -9.92 -2.24
N GLU A 6 13.25 -9.72 -1.65
CA GLU A 6 13.41 -9.45 -0.22
C GLU A 6 12.73 -8.15 0.20
N ALA A 7 12.91 -7.06 -0.56
CA ALA A 7 12.24 -5.79 -0.29
C ALA A 7 10.70 -5.94 -0.35
N LEU A 8 10.17 -6.56 -1.42
CA LEU A 8 8.74 -6.83 -1.56
C LEU A 8 8.18 -7.68 -0.42
N ASN A 9 8.90 -8.74 -0.04
CA ASN A 9 8.51 -9.60 1.09
C ASN A 9 8.53 -8.84 2.41
N ARG A 10 9.52 -7.97 2.61
CA ARG A 10 9.64 -7.12 3.80
C ARG A 10 8.47 -6.13 3.87
N ASN A 11 8.13 -5.47 2.77
CA ASN A 11 7.01 -4.54 2.72
C ASN A 11 5.67 -5.26 2.97
N ALA A 12 5.47 -6.44 2.37
CA ALA A 12 4.28 -7.27 2.59
C ALA A 12 4.16 -7.74 4.06
N ASN A 13 5.27 -8.16 4.66
CA ASN A 13 5.31 -8.56 6.07
C ASN A 13 5.03 -7.39 7.02
N ALA A 14 5.52 -6.18 6.70
CA ALA A 14 5.21 -4.97 7.48
C ALA A 14 3.71 -4.66 7.45
N SER A 15 3.09 -4.72 6.27
CA SER A 15 1.64 -4.57 6.09
C SER A 15 0.86 -5.59 6.91
N LYS A 16 1.15 -6.88 6.72
CA LYS A 16 0.48 -7.99 7.43
C LYS A 16 0.54 -7.82 8.94
N LYS A 17 1.73 -7.57 9.50
CA LYS A 17 1.91 -7.38 10.95
C LYS A 17 1.11 -6.20 11.49
N ALA A 18 1.00 -5.10 10.74
CA ALA A 18 0.21 -3.95 11.16
C ALA A 18 -1.29 -4.24 11.13
N THR A 19 -1.78 -4.91 10.09
CA THR A 19 -3.18 -5.37 10.03
C THR A 19 -3.52 -6.32 11.17
N GLU A 20 -2.64 -7.28 11.47
CA GLU A 20 -2.82 -8.22 12.59
C GLU A 20 -2.84 -7.51 13.94
N ARG A 21 -1.97 -6.52 14.15
CA ARG A 21 -1.95 -5.70 15.37
C ARG A 21 -3.24 -4.88 15.53
N ALA A 22 -3.71 -4.25 14.46
CA ALA A 22 -4.97 -3.49 14.49
C ALA A 22 -6.15 -4.41 14.84
N ARG A 23 -6.18 -5.61 14.24
CA ARG A 23 -7.20 -6.63 14.53
C ARG A 23 -7.14 -7.12 15.98
N ALA A 24 -5.94 -7.36 16.51
CA ALA A 24 -5.72 -7.73 17.91
C ALA A 24 -6.11 -6.62 18.89
N ALA A 25 -6.07 -5.36 18.46
CA ALA A 25 -6.55 -4.20 19.23
C ALA A 25 -8.06 -3.99 19.15
N GLY A 26 -8.81 -4.89 18.49
CA GLY A 26 -10.27 -4.85 18.42
C GLY A 26 -10.84 -4.08 17.23
N GLU A 27 -10.02 -3.60 16.29
CA GLU A 27 -10.52 -2.98 15.06
C GLU A 27 -11.18 -4.03 14.16
N THR A 28 -12.41 -3.76 13.74
CA THR A 28 -13.24 -4.65 12.91
C THR A 28 -13.58 -4.05 11.55
N ARG A 29 -13.46 -2.73 11.38
CA ARG A 29 -13.82 -2.04 10.15
C ARG A 29 -12.82 -2.38 9.05
N PRO A 30 -13.26 -2.93 7.90
CA PRO A 30 -12.37 -3.34 6.81
C PRO A 30 -11.45 -2.20 6.32
N ALA A 31 -11.98 -0.99 6.16
CA ALA A 31 -11.20 0.16 5.70
C ALA A 31 -10.10 0.56 6.70
N ALA A 32 -10.37 0.48 8.01
CA ALA A 32 -9.39 0.78 9.05
C ALA A 32 -8.27 -0.26 9.12
N LEU A 33 -8.61 -1.55 8.98
CA LEU A 33 -7.63 -2.63 8.90
C LEU A 33 -6.74 -2.52 7.66
N TYR A 34 -7.32 -2.16 6.52
CA TYR A 34 -6.58 -1.92 5.29
C TYR A 34 -5.65 -0.70 5.42
N ALA A 35 -6.17 0.43 5.93
CA ALA A 35 -5.39 1.65 6.13
C ALA A 35 -4.19 1.40 7.06
N ALA A 36 -4.35 0.61 8.13
CA ALA A 36 -3.24 0.24 9.02
C ALA A 36 -2.13 -0.54 8.28
N GLY A 37 -2.51 -1.53 7.47
CA GLY A 37 -1.57 -2.29 6.64
C GLY A 37 -0.90 -1.43 5.57
N ALA A 38 -1.69 -0.60 4.87
CA ALA A 38 -1.21 0.32 3.84
C ALA A 38 -0.20 1.34 4.40
N LYS A 39 -0.46 1.93 5.56
CA LYS A 39 0.48 2.85 6.23
C LYS A 39 1.79 2.16 6.57
N ALA A 40 1.73 0.94 7.10
CA ALA A 40 2.94 0.18 7.41
C ALA A 40 3.73 -0.22 6.16
N TYR A 41 3.05 -0.62 5.08
CA TYR A 41 3.66 -0.86 3.77
C TYR A 41 4.40 0.38 3.24
N LEU A 42 3.73 1.53 3.22
CA LEU A 42 4.26 2.81 2.77
C LEU A 42 5.49 3.24 3.60
N MET A 43 5.40 3.16 4.93
CA MET A 43 6.53 3.47 5.79
C MET A 43 7.68 2.47 5.69
N ASP A 44 7.41 1.26 5.20
CA ASP A 44 8.43 0.26 4.95
C ASP A 44 9.13 0.49 3.60
N ILE A 45 8.40 0.94 2.58
CA ILE A 45 8.98 1.44 1.32
C ILE A 45 9.98 2.57 1.60
N TRP A 46 9.65 3.51 2.48
CA TRP A 46 10.59 4.58 2.83
C TRP A 46 11.93 4.06 3.38
N LYS A 47 11.90 2.96 4.15
CA LYS A 47 13.11 2.31 4.70
C LYS A 47 13.91 1.60 3.61
N THR A 48 13.24 1.12 2.57
CA THR A 48 13.84 0.45 1.41
C THR A 48 13.87 1.37 0.18
N ARG A 49 13.80 2.69 0.35
CA ARG A 49 13.49 3.63 -0.75
C ARG A 49 14.49 3.59 -1.89
N GLU A 50 15.77 3.32 -1.60
CA GLU A 50 16.81 3.22 -2.63
C GLU A 50 16.52 2.10 -3.62
N ILE A 51 16.17 0.91 -3.13
CA ILE A 51 15.77 -0.19 -4.00
C ILE A 51 14.39 0.06 -4.60
N SER A 52 13.43 0.55 -3.80
CA SER A 52 12.07 0.84 -4.25
C SER A 52 12.02 1.88 -5.38
N ARG A 53 12.92 2.87 -5.41
CA ARG A 53 13.04 3.85 -6.50
C ARG A 53 13.36 3.18 -7.83
N VAL A 54 14.29 2.22 -7.83
CA VAL A 54 14.63 1.42 -9.02
C VAL A 54 13.46 0.51 -9.43
N MET A 55 12.69 -0.02 -8.45
CA MET A 55 11.57 -0.91 -8.75
C MET A 55 10.33 -0.20 -9.30
N LEU A 56 10.11 1.03 -8.83
CA LEU A 56 8.95 1.85 -9.15
C LEU A 56 9.17 2.73 -10.38
N GLY A 57 10.43 3.03 -10.72
CA GLY A 57 10.78 3.69 -11.97
C GLY A 57 10.91 2.71 -13.13
N ASP A 58 11.06 3.25 -14.34
CA ASP A 58 11.29 2.48 -15.57
C ASP A 58 12.75 2.00 -15.74
N ASP A 59 13.64 2.33 -14.79
CA ASP A 59 15.07 1.98 -14.79
C ASP A 59 15.38 0.60 -14.15
N GLY A 60 14.35 -0.22 -13.90
CA GLY A 60 14.51 -1.57 -13.39
C GLY A 60 15.24 -2.50 -14.37
N PRO A 61 16.12 -3.41 -13.92
CA PRO A 61 16.71 -4.44 -14.79
C PRO A 61 15.66 -5.25 -15.56
N PRO A 62 15.93 -5.75 -16.78
CA PRO A 62 14.98 -6.54 -17.56
C PRO A 62 14.28 -7.63 -16.73
N GLY A 63 12.94 -7.68 -16.81
CA GLY A 63 12.09 -8.59 -16.04
C GLY A 63 11.52 -8.03 -14.73
N TYR A 64 11.97 -6.85 -14.27
CA TYR A 64 11.47 -6.22 -13.03
C TYR A 64 9.98 -5.85 -13.07
N ALA A 65 9.51 -5.31 -14.20
CA ALA A 65 8.11 -4.90 -14.36
C ALA A 65 7.14 -6.07 -14.13
N ASN A 66 7.52 -7.30 -14.49
CA ASN A 66 6.72 -8.50 -14.26
C ASN A 66 6.65 -8.87 -12.77
N VAL A 67 7.77 -8.84 -12.06
CA VAL A 67 7.82 -9.09 -10.60
C VAL A 67 6.99 -8.05 -9.85
N TYR A 68 7.09 -6.77 -10.24
CA TYR A 68 6.31 -5.70 -9.64
C TYR A 68 4.82 -5.85 -9.92
N ARG A 69 4.43 -6.18 -11.16
CA ARG A 69 3.04 -6.46 -11.54
C ARG A 69 2.46 -7.65 -10.74
N GLU A 70 3.20 -8.74 -10.59
CA GLU A 70 2.78 -9.88 -9.76
C GLU A 70 2.63 -9.52 -8.28
N ALA A 71 3.53 -8.69 -7.76
CA ALA A 71 3.43 -8.17 -6.40
C ALA A 71 2.22 -7.23 -6.23
N GLY A 72 1.92 -6.40 -7.23
CA GLY A 72 0.72 -5.57 -7.28
C GLY A 72 -0.57 -6.39 -7.26
N VAL A 73 -0.60 -7.51 -8.01
CA VAL A 73 -1.72 -8.46 -7.94
C VAL A 73 -1.88 -9.05 -6.54
N LYS A 74 -0.78 -9.45 -5.89
CA LYS A 74 -0.80 -9.94 -4.50
C LYS A 74 -1.27 -8.87 -3.51
N PHE A 75 -0.88 -7.61 -3.70
CA PHE A 75 -1.31 -6.49 -2.86
C PHE A 75 -2.82 -6.23 -2.98
N MET A 76 -3.40 -6.36 -4.19
CA MET A 76 -4.85 -6.25 -4.40
C MET A 76 -5.65 -7.25 -3.56
N HIS A 77 -5.09 -8.42 -3.19
CA HIS A 77 -5.81 -9.38 -2.33
C HIS A 77 -6.15 -8.81 -0.95
N GLY A 78 -5.31 -7.94 -0.39
CA GLY A 78 -5.57 -7.29 0.90
C GLY A 78 -6.71 -6.27 0.85
N ALA A 79 -7.02 -5.75 -0.34
CA ALA A 79 -8.11 -4.81 -0.58
C ALA A 79 -9.45 -5.50 -0.94
N ARG A 80 -9.45 -6.84 -1.14
CA ARG A 80 -10.66 -7.58 -1.49
C ARG A 80 -11.65 -7.54 -0.33
N GLY A 81 -12.90 -7.20 -0.64
CA GLY A 81 -13.96 -7.01 0.36
C GLY A 81 -14.10 -5.57 0.85
N LEU A 82 -13.26 -4.64 0.39
CA LEU A 82 -13.55 -3.21 0.52
C LEU A 82 -14.61 -2.80 -0.50
N THR A 83 -15.64 -2.10 -0.03
CA THR A 83 -16.67 -1.48 -0.84
C THR A 83 -16.82 -0.05 -0.36
N PHE A 84 -16.61 0.92 -1.25
CA PHE A 84 -16.91 2.33 -1.02
C PHE A 84 -17.98 2.71 -2.03
N GLY A 85 -19.05 3.38 -1.61
CA GLY A 85 -20.10 3.69 -2.56
C GLY A 85 -20.90 2.46 -2.99
N ASN A 86 -21.58 2.61 -4.11
CA ASN A 86 -22.16 1.52 -4.88
C ASN A 86 -21.34 1.27 -6.16
N PRO A 87 -20.20 0.55 -6.10
CA PRO A 87 -19.33 0.37 -7.25
C PRO A 87 -20.08 -0.42 -8.35
N PRO A 88 -20.08 0.04 -9.62
CA PRO A 88 -20.86 -0.58 -10.69
C PRO A 88 -20.36 -1.96 -11.11
N LEU A 89 -19.13 -2.33 -10.71
CA LEU A 89 -18.54 -3.64 -10.96
C LEU A 89 -17.78 -4.13 -9.70
N PRO A 90 -17.66 -5.46 -9.53
CA PRO A 90 -16.86 -6.03 -8.44
C PRO A 90 -15.41 -5.54 -8.47
N ASN A 91 -14.80 -5.42 -7.29
CA ASN A 91 -13.39 -5.07 -7.09
C ASN A 91 -12.96 -3.66 -7.55
N LEU A 92 -13.84 -2.81 -8.08
CA LEU A 92 -13.44 -1.44 -8.48
C LEU A 92 -12.88 -0.63 -7.31
N THR A 93 -13.47 -0.79 -6.12
CA THR A 93 -12.93 -0.22 -4.88
C THR A 93 -11.52 -0.73 -4.60
N ALA A 94 -11.29 -2.04 -4.73
CA ALA A 94 -9.98 -2.65 -4.50
C ALA A 94 -8.92 -2.13 -5.48
N CYS A 95 -9.28 -1.93 -6.75
CA CYS A 95 -8.44 -1.30 -7.75
C CYS A 95 -8.13 0.16 -7.38
N ALA A 96 -9.15 0.94 -7.02
CA ALA A 96 -9.00 2.35 -6.67
C ALA A 96 -8.09 2.55 -5.46
N VAL A 97 -8.27 1.80 -4.37
CA VAL A 97 -7.40 1.91 -3.19
C VAL A 97 -5.99 1.44 -3.47
N THR A 98 -5.81 0.41 -4.29
CA THR A 98 -4.48 -0.06 -4.68
C THR A 98 -3.75 1.02 -5.49
N ALA A 99 -4.45 1.71 -6.40
CA ALA A 99 -3.90 2.84 -7.13
C ALA A 99 -3.53 4.01 -6.20
N LEU A 100 -4.36 4.31 -5.20
CA LEU A 100 -4.04 5.34 -4.19
C LEU A 100 -2.78 4.99 -3.39
N VAL A 101 -2.65 3.74 -2.93
CA VAL A 101 -1.44 3.29 -2.22
C VAL A 101 -0.22 3.34 -3.13
N HIS A 102 -0.35 2.95 -4.40
CA HIS A 102 0.73 3.04 -5.37
C HIS A 102 1.17 4.50 -5.61
N ALA A 103 0.22 5.43 -5.74
CA ALA A 103 0.52 6.86 -5.84
C ALA A 103 1.28 7.38 -4.61
N GLY A 104 0.91 6.93 -3.40
CA GLY A 104 1.66 7.23 -2.18
C GLY A 104 3.07 6.65 -2.18
N ALA A 105 3.25 5.42 -2.67
CA ALA A 105 4.55 4.78 -2.78
C ALA A 105 5.52 5.56 -3.69
N LEU A 106 5.03 6.05 -4.84
CA LEU A 106 5.80 6.88 -5.76
C LEU A 106 6.30 8.19 -5.13
N GLN A 107 5.49 8.81 -4.25
CA GLN A 107 5.93 10.01 -3.54
C GLN A 107 6.86 9.70 -2.37
N ILE A 108 6.66 8.59 -1.68
CA ILE A 108 7.48 8.20 -0.52
C ILE A 108 8.93 7.92 -0.91
N VAL A 109 9.18 7.35 -2.09
CA VAL A 109 10.56 7.09 -2.53
C VAL A 109 11.36 8.37 -2.79
N GLU A 110 10.67 9.49 -3.01
CA GLU A 110 11.26 10.82 -3.19
C GLU A 110 11.26 11.65 -1.90
N ALA A 111 10.77 11.11 -0.78
CA ALA A 111 10.69 11.86 0.47
C ALA A 111 12.08 12.02 1.14
N ASP A 112 12.49 13.27 1.37
CA ASP A 112 13.78 13.66 1.97
C ASP A 112 14.01 13.14 3.40
N GLY A 113 12.93 12.75 4.10
CA GLY A 113 13.03 12.31 5.48
C GLY A 113 11.78 11.61 5.99
N ARG A 114 11.93 10.98 7.17
CA ARG A 114 10.86 10.21 7.81
C ARG A 114 9.60 11.03 8.06
N GLY A 115 9.77 12.30 8.43
CA GLY A 115 8.65 13.22 8.68
C GLY A 115 7.79 13.44 7.43
N THR A 116 8.43 13.73 6.29
CA THR A 116 7.74 13.88 4.99
C THR A 116 7.07 12.57 4.56
N ALA A 117 7.77 11.45 4.67
CA ALA A 117 7.20 10.13 4.36
C ALA A 117 5.98 9.79 5.23
N THR A 118 6.01 10.16 6.52
CA THR A 118 4.88 9.95 7.43
C THR A 118 3.68 10.79 6.99
N LYS A 119 3.87 12.07 6.65
CA LYS A 119 2.79 12.94 6.15
C LYS A 119 2.16 12.41 4.86
N ILE A 120 2.99 11.90 3.93
CA ILE A 120 2.50 11.28 2.69
C ILE A 120 1.68 10.02 3.02
N ALA A 121 2.21 9.13 3.86
CA ALA A 121 1.50 7.92 4.26
C ALA A 121 0.17 8.23 4.92
N ASP A 122 0.16 9.18 5.88
CA ASP A 122 -1.03 9.63 6.59
C ASP A 122 -2.07 10.18 5.61
N TYR A 123 -1.67 11.06 4.69
CA TYR A 123 -2.57 11.65 3.69
C TYR A 123 -3.29 10.58 2.87
N PHE A 124 -2.57 9.63 2.29
CA PHE A 124 -3.18 8.61 1.45
C PHE A 124 -4.06 7.64 2.25
N THR A 125 -3.64 7.26 3.47
CA THR A 125 -4.48 6.39 4.30
C THR A 125 -5.72 7.10 4.85
N ASP A 126 -5.61 8.37 5.19
CA ASP A 126 -6.75 9.18 5.62
C ASP A 126 -7.72 9.41 4.46
N LEU A 127 -7.23 9.61 3.24
CA LEU A 127 -8.07 9.69 2.04
C LEU A 127 -8.87 8.40 1.83
N ILE A 128 -8.23 7.23 1.96
CA ILE A 128 -8.90 5.93 1.88
C ILE A 128 -10.00 5.82 2.95
N LEU A 129 -9.73 6.26 4.18
CA LEU A 129 -10.71 6.25 5.26
C LEU A 129 -11.88 7.21 5.02
N ARG A 130 -11.62 8.40 4.45
CA ARG A 130 -12.67 9.36 4.10
C ARG A 130 -13.58 8.81 3.00
N LEU A 131 -13.01 8.17 2.00
CA LEU A 131 -13.78 7.50 0.94
C LEU A 131 -14.64 6.35 1.48
N ALA A 132 -14.19 5.69 2.55
CA ALA A 132 -14.96 4.66 3.24
C ALA A 132 -16.10 5.23 4.10
N ASN A 133 -15.95 6.47 4.61
CA ASN A 133 -16.88 7.11 5.54
C ASN A 133 -17.83 8.11 4.86
N SER A 134 -17.69 8.42 3.58
CA SER A 134 -18.56 9.37 2.86
C SER A 134 -20.00 8.85 2.64
N GLU A 135 -20.42 7.85 3.42
CA GLU A 135 -21.73 7.20 3.38
C GLU A 135 -22.45 7.22 4.75
N GLU A 136 -21.95 7.96 5.74
CA GLU A 136 -22.80 8.49 6.83
C GLU A 136 -23.36 9.87 6.45
#